data_AF-A0A8H2ZX02-F1
#
_entry.id   AF-A0A8H2ZX02-F1
#
_cell.length_a   1.000
_cell.length_b   1.000
_cell.length_c   1.000
_cell.angle_alpha   90.00
_cell.angle_beta   90.00
_cell.angle_gamma   90.00
#
_symmetry.space_group_name_H-M   'P 1'
#
loop_
_entity.id
_entity.type
_entity.pdbx_description
1 polymer ?
#
loop_
_entity_poly.entity_id
_entity_poly.type
_entity_poly.pdbx_seq_one_letter_code
_entity_poly.pdbx_strand_id
1 'polypeptide(L)'
;MAARFVASNPALAPLFAAVGAGMLGASWFGFHVLKNNQEVLIARGANPTPWNNLYSPNAEFWKSRVGMPDPRSAFAATTDAVMRAEMKVQDVALKASAKVHEIKERAVGR
;
A
#
# COMPACT_ATOMS: atom_id res chain seq x y z
N MET A 1 -43.73 2.89 -2.42
CA MET A 1 -44.58 2.51 -1.27
C MET A 1 -44.03 3.01 0.06
N ALA A 2 -42.76 2.74 0.42
CA ALA A 2 -42.18 3.15 1.72
C ALA A 2 -42.13 4.68 1.97
N ALA A 3 -41.71 5.49 0.98
CA ALA A 3 -41.62 6.94 1.15
C ALA A 3 -42.97 7.62 1.45
N ARG A 4 -44.06 7.12 0.85
CA ARG A 4 -45.43 7.59 1.11
C ARG A 4 -45.92 7.20 2.51
N PHE A 5 -45.49 6.04 3.03
CA PHE A 5 -45.83 5.54 4.36
C PHE A 5 -45.13 6.33 5.48
N VAL A 6 -43.88 6.75 5.27
CA VAL A 6 -43.15 7.61 6.20
C VAL A 6 -43.72 9.03 6.21
N ALA A 7 -44.12 9.55 5.05
CA ALA A 7 -44.76 10.87 4.95
C ALA A 7 -46.11 10.93 5.68
N SER A 8 -46.88 9.82 5.69
CA SER A 8 -48.12 9.73 6.45
C SER A 8 -47.92 9.41 7.93
N ASN A 9 -46.73 8.94 8.35
CA ASN A 9 -46.41 8.57 9.73
C ASN A 9 -45.02 9.11 10.15
N PRO A 10 -44.90 10.43 10.43
CA PRO A 10 -43.61 11.07 10.70
C PRO A 10 -42.92 10.55 11.97
N ALA A 11 -43.65 9.97 12.92
CA ALA A 11 -43.09 9.35 14.12
C ALA A 11 -42.18 8.14 13.82
N LEU A 12 -42.34 7.51 12.65
CA LEU A 12 -41.52 6.35 12.23
C LEU A 12 -40.26 6.76 11.48
N ALA A 13 -40.18 8.01 11.00
CA ALA A 13 -39.02 8.54 10.28
C ALA A 13 -37.67 8.34 11.01
N PRO A 14 -37.53 8.63 12.33
CA PRO A 14 -36.25 8.41 13.03
C PRO A 14 -35.82 6.94 13.05
N LEU A 15 -36.75 5.99 13.07
CA LEU A 15 -36.44 4.56 13.06
C LEU A 15 -35.90 4.14 11.68
N PHE A 16 -36.54 4.57 10.60
CA PHE A 16 -36.02 4.32 9.24
C PHE A 16 -34.69 5.02 8.99
N ALA A 17 -34.50 6.23 9.54
CA ALA A 17 -33.23 6.93 9.46
C ALA A 17 -32.11 6.17 10.18
N ALA A 18 -32.37 5.67 11.40
CA ALA A 18 -31.40 4.87 12.15
C ALA A 18 -31.04 3.56 11.42
N VAL A 19 -32.03 2.83 10.90
CA VAL A 19 -31.80 1.60 10.13
C VAL A 19 -31.03 1.89 8.84
N GLY A 20 -31.44 2.92 8.08
CA GLY A 20 -30.77 3.33 6.86
C GLY A 20 -29.32 3.76 7.09
N ALA A 21 -29.08 4.55 8.13
CA ALA A 21 -27.73 4.94 8.55
C ALA A 21 -26.88 3.72 8.93
N GLY A 22 -27.45 2.75 9.64
CA GLY A 22 -26.78 1.49 9.98
C GLY A 22 -26.37 0.68 8.75
N MET A 23 -27.28 0.50 7.79
CA MET A 23 -26.99 -0.26 6.56
C MET A 23 -25.91 0.42 5.70
N LEU A 24 -26.00 1.74 5.53
CA LEU A 24 -25.00 2.51 4.79
C LEU A 24 -23.64 2.50 5.52
N GLY A 25 -23.65 2.69 6.84
CA GLY A 25 -22.46 2.67 7.67
C GLY A 25 -21.75 1.32 7.64
N ALA A 26 -22.49 0.21 7.76
CA ALA A 26 -21.93 -1.14 7.69
C ALA A 26 -21.32 -1.43 6.30
N SER A 27 -22.02 -1.06 5.23
CA SER A 27 -21.53 -1.26 3.86
C SER A 27 -20.26 -0.44 3.60
N TRP A 28 -20.26 0.83 4.01
CA TRP A 28 -19.10 1.71 3.90
C TRP A 28 -17.92 1.20 4.73
N PHE A 29 -18.15 0.80 5.98
CA PHE A 29 -17.11 0.29 6.86
C PHE A 29 -16.50 -1.00 6.33
N GLY A 30 -17.32 -1.94 5.84
CA GLY A 30 -16.85 -3.16 5.19
C GLY A 30 -15.94 -2.85 3.99
N PHE A 31 -16.35 -1.92 3.12
CA PHE A 31 -15.51 -1.47 2.01
C PHE A 31 -14.22 -0.78 2.47
N HIS A 32 -14.30 0.06 3.51
CA HIS A 32 -13.14 0.72 4.09
C HIS A 32 -12.12 -0.27 4.63
N VAL A 33 -12.57 -1.31 5.35
CA VAL A 33 -11.69 -2.39 5.85
C VAL A 33 -11.09 -3.15 4.68
N LEU A 34 -11.87 -3.55 3.68
CA LEU A 34 -11.33 -4.31 2.54
C LEU A 34 -10.25 -3.54 1.76
N LYS A 35 -10.37 -2.20 1.68
CA LYS A 35 -9.43 -1.36 0.95
C LYS A 35 -8.19 -0.98 1.76
N ASN A 36 -8.36 -0.69 3.05
CA ASN A 36 -7.32 -0.06 3.88
C ASN A 36 -6.74 -1.01 4.95
N ASN A 37 -7.32 -2.18 5.16
CA ASN A 37 -6.81 -3.13 6.14
C ASN A 37 -5.51 -3.77 5.64
N GLN A 38 -4.59 -3.92 6.58
CA GLN A 38 -3.23 -4.39 6.35
C GLN A 38 -3.17 -5.87 6.03
N GLU A 39 -4.13 -6.63 6.56
CA GLU A 39 -4.25 -8.09 6.38
C GLU A 39 -4.92 -8.49 5.05
N VAL A 40 -5.52 -7.53 4.34
CA VAL A 40 -6.33 -7.79 3.15
C VAL A 40 -5.53 -7.50 1.88
N LEU A 41 -5.15 -8.56 1.17
CA LEU A 41 -4.25 -8.50 0.00
C LEU A 41 -4.96 -8.26 -1.35
N ILE A 42 -6.13 -7.62 -1.33
CA ILE A 42 -7.00 -7.48 -2.52
C ILE A 42 -6.49 -6.37 -3.47
N ALA A 43 -5.80 -5.35 -2.96
CA ALA A 43 -5.38 -4.16 -3.72
C ALA A 43 -3.85 -4.02 -3.85
N ARG A 44 -3.11 -5.13 -4.04
CA ARG A 44 -1.63 -5.12 -4.15
C ARG A 44 -1.08 -4.25 -5.30
N GLY A 45 -1.88 -3.95 -6.33
CA GLY A 45 -1.48 -3.04 -7.41
C GLY A 45 -1.35 -1.57 -6.98
N ALA A 46 -2.22 -1.11 -6.07
CA ALA A 46 -2.22 0.29 -5.60
C ALA A 46 -1.48 0.47 -4.27
N ASN A 47 -1.48 -0.56 -3.43
CA ASN A 47 -0.70 -0.60 -2.19
C ASN A 47 0.05 -1.94 -2.13
N PRO A 48 1.31 -2.01 -2.62
CA PRO A 48 2.06 -3.26 -2.69
C PRO A 48 2.44 -3.82 -1.32
N THR A 49 2.50 -2.97 -0.29
CA THR A 49 2.91 -3.34 1.07
C THR A 49 1.88 -2.85 2.09
N PRO A 50 0.66 -3.40 2.14
CA PRO A 50 -0.40 -2.91 3.03
C PRO A 50 -0.06 -3.09 4.52
N TRP A 51 0.72 -4.13 4.86
CA TRP A 51 1.33 -4.31 6.18
C TRP A 51 2.29 -3.18 6.59
N ASN A 52 2.69 -2.30 5.67
CA ASN A 52 3.52 -1.16 6.03
C ASN A 52 2.74 -0.04 6.73
N ASN A 53 1.50 0.23 6.32
CA ASN A 53 0.74 1.38 6.82
C ASN A 53 0.02 1.08 8.14
N LEU A 54 0.81 0.93 9.20
CA LEU A 54 0.30 0.63 10.53
C LEU A 54 -0.44 1.85 11.10
N TYR A 55 -1.74 1.69 11.31
CA TYR A 55 -2.56 2.65 12.06
C TYR A 55 -3.23 1.93 13.22
N SER A 56 -3.15 2.54 14.41
CA SER A 56 -3.85 2.07 15.60
C SER A 56 -4.47 3.28 16.31
N PRO A 57 -5.77 3.24 16.62
CA PRO A 57 -6.41 4.29 17.42
C PRO A 57 -6.06 4.20 18.91
N ASN A 58 -5.40 3.12 19.34
CA ASN A 58 -4.98 2.94 20.73
C ASN A 58 -3.72 3.78 21.01
N ALA A 59 -3.81 4.74 21.94
CA ALA A 59 -2.68 5.59 22.31
C ALA A 59 -1.54 4.81 22.99
N GLU A 60 -1.86 3.79 23.79
CA GLU A 60 -0.85 2.96 24.50
C GLU A 60 0.02 2.17 23.52
N PHE A 61 -0.57 1.78 22.39
CA PHE A 61 0.17 1.14 21.31
C PHE A 61 1.32 2.01 20.81
N TRP A 62 1.10 3.32 20.66
CA TRP A 62 2.14 4.24 20.18
C TRP A 62 3.13 4.62 21.27
N LYS A 63 2.67 4.78 22.52
CA LYS A 63 3.56 5.04 23.67
C LYS A 63 4.59 3.93 23.86
N SER A 64 4.18 2.67 23.75
CA SER A 64 5.08 1.52 23.88
C SER A 64 6.17 1.44 22.79
N ARG A 65 5.99 2.17 21.69
CA ARG A 65 6.90 2.17 20.53
C ARG A 65 7.80 3.41 20.46
N VAL A 66 7.65 4.36 21.38
CA VAL A 66 8.52 5.53 21.43
C VAL A 66 9.95 5.06 21.73
N GLY A 67 10.89 5.38 20.83
CA GLY A 67 12.31 5.02 20.98
C GLY A 67 12.68 3.62 20.48
N MET A 68 11.72 2.81 20.02
CA MET A 68 12.04 1.56 19.32
C MET A 68 12.50 1.85 17.88
N PRO A 69 13.59 1.23 17.40
CA PRO A 69 13.96 1.28 16.00
C PRO A 69 12.80 0.80 15.12
N ASP A 70 12.59 1.46 13.98
CA ASP A 70 11.61 0.97 13.01
C ASP A 70 12.01 -0.45 12.58
N PRO A 71 11.19 -1.49 12.82
CA PRO A 71 11.55 -2.86 12.44
C PRO A 71 11.83 -3.02 10.94
N ARG A 72 11.37 -2.09 10.09
CA ARG A 72 11.71 -2.07 8.66
C ARG A 72 13.16 -1.73 8.38
N SER A 73 13.80 -0.93 9.23
CA SER A 73 15.19 -0.52 9.01
C SER A 73 16.14 -1.72 9.03
N ALA A 74 15.76 -2.80 9.72
CA ALA A 74 16.48 -4.07 9.72
C ALA A 74 16.52 -4.74 8.33
N PHE A 75 15.49 -4.55 7.51
CA PHE A 75 15.40 -5.16 6.18
C PHE A 75 15.84 -4.23 5.06
N ALA A 76 15.70 -2.91 5.24
CA ALA A 76 16.13 -1.91 4.26
C ALA A 76 17.63 -2.00 3.94
N ALA A 77 18.47 -2.27 4.95
CA ALA A 77 19.91 -2.40 4.74
C ALA A 77 20.28 -3.52 3.75
N THR A 78 19.55 -4.64 3.79
CA THR A 78 19.76 -5.78 2.87
C THR A 78 19.28 -5.45 1.46
N THR A 79 18.09 -4.86 1.32
CA THR A 79 17.54 -4.47 0.01
C THR A 79 18.41 -3.42 -0.68
N ASP A 80 18.91 -2.43 0.06
CA ASP A 80 19.79 -1.39 -0.47
C ASP A 80 21.14 -1.96 -0.93
N ALA A 81 21.68 -2.94 -0.21
CA ALA A 81 22.92 -3.62 -0.58
C ALA A 81 22.76 -4.43 -1.88
N VAL A 82 21.65 -5.15 -2.02
CA VAL A 82 21.33 -5.94 -3.23
C VAL A 82 21.11 -5.03 -4.44
N MET A 83 20.31 -3.97 -4.31
CA MET A 83 20.07 -3.00 -5.38
C MET A 83 21.36 -2.32 -5.85
N ARG A 84 22.25 -1.96 -4.92
CA ARG A 84 23.58 -1.40 -5.27
C ARG A 84 24.48 -2.42 -5.96
N ALA A 85 24.40 -3.69 -5.58
CA ALA A 85 25.17 -4.75 -6.22
C ALA A 85 24.70 -4.98 -7.67
N GLU A 86 23.38 -5.07 -7.88
CA GLU A 86 22.79 -5.23 -9.22
C GLU A 86 23.11 -4.06 -10.15
N MET A 87 23.03 -2.82 -9.64
CA MET A 87 23.41 -1.62 -10.39
C MET A 87 24.89 -1.65 -10.82
N LYS A 88 25.80 -2.07 -9.92
CA LYS A 88 27.22 -2.22 -10.26
C LYS A 88 27.44 -3.28 -11.34
N VAL A 89 26.71 -4.39 -11.30
CA VAL A 89 26.79 -5.44 -12.32
C VAL A 89 26.32 -4.91 -13.68
N GLN A 90 25.23 -4.15 -13.72
CA GLN A 90 24.74 -3.52 -14.96
C GLN A 90 25.75 -2.50 -15.51
N ASP A 91 26.33 -1.66 -14.66
CA ASP A 91 27.37 -0.70 -15.07
C ASP A 91 28.60 -1.39 -15.67
N VAL A 92 29.03 -2.50 -15.07
CA VAL A 92 30.15 -3.31 -15.61
C VAL A 92 29.76 -3.92 -16.96
N ALA A 93 28.55 -4.46 -17.08
CA ALA A 93 28.06 -5.03 -18.34
C ALA A 93 27.98 -3.98 -19.46
N LEU A 94 27.51 -2.76 -19.15
CA LEU A 94 27.46 -1.64 -20.10
C LEU A 94 28.86 -1.18 -20.53
N LYS A 95 29.80 -1.10 -19.59
CA LYS A 95 31.20 -0.75 -19.90
C LYS A 95 31.86 -1.84 -20.75
N ALA A 96 31.60 -3.11 -20.45
CA ALA A 96 32.12 -4.23 -21.23
C ALA A 96 31.56 -4.24 -22.66
N SER A 97 30.25 -4.04 -22.83
CA SER A 97 29.64 -3.99 -24.17
C SER A 97 30.13 -2.81 -25.00
N ALA A 98 30.28 -1.63 -24.38
CA ALA A 98 30.89 -0.46 -25.02
C ALA A 98 32.33 -0.74 -25.45
N LYS A 99 33.12 -1.41 -24.61
CA LYS A 99 34.50 -1.76 -24.94
C LYS A 99 34.60 -2.77 -26.08
N VAL A 100 33.72 -3.77 -26.10
CA VAL A 100 33.62 -4.74 -27.19
C VAL A 100 33.24 -4.05 -28.50
N HIS A 101 32.33 -3.08 -28.45
CA HIS A 101 31.96 -2.27 -29.62
C HIS A 101 33.16 -1.48 -30.16
N GLU A 102 33.90 -0.80 -29.28
CA GLU A 102 35.11 -0.06 -29.64
C GLU A 102 36.17 -0.96 -30.29
N ILE A 103 36.41 -2.17 -29.74
CA ILE A 103 37.37 -3.13 -30.29
C ILE A 103 36.92 -3.61 -31.67
N LYS A 104 35.62 -3.88 -31.86
CA LYS A 104 35.06 -4.30 -33.14
C LYS A 104 35.25 -3.23 -34.21
N GLU A 105 34.97 -1.96 -33.90
CA GLU A 105 35.19 -0.84 -34.83
C GLU A 105 36.67 -0.68 -35.19
N ARG A 106 37.59 -0.82 -34.22
CA ARG A 106 39.04 -0.80 -34.50
C ARG A 106 39.52 -1.96 -35.36
N ALA A 107 38.90 -3.14 -35.24
CA ALA A 107 39.28 -4.33 -36.00
C ALA A 107 38.76 -4.30 -37.45
N VAL A 108 37.62 -3.63 -37.69
CA VAL A 108 37.01 -3.49 -39.03
C VAL A 108 37.57 -2.27 -39.79
N GLY A 109 38.15 -1.29 -39.09
CA GLY A 109 38.74 -0.08 -39.68
C GLY A 109 40.18 -0.21 -40.24
N ARG A 110 40.57 -1.36 -40.80
CA ARG A 110 41.76 -1.52 -41.64
C ARG A 110 41.41 -2.20 -42.95
#